data_AF-A0A9W6TFR1-F1
#
_entry.id   AF-A0A9W6TFR1-F1
#
_cell.length_a   1.000
_cell.length_b   1.000
_cell.length_c   1.000
_cell.angle_alpha   90.00
_cell.angle_beta   90.00
_cell.angle_gamma   90.00
#
_symmetry.space_group_name_H-M   'P 1'
#
loop_
_entity.id
_entity.type
_entity.pdbx_description
1 polymer ?
#
loop_
_entity_poly.entity_id
_entity_poly.type
_entity_poly.pdbx_seq_one_letter_code
_entity_poly.pdbx_strand_id
1 'polypeptide(L)'
;MKAPEAMQVHILVKIAFLQNKRYRLEQLEDIPVVDMKEKEYVTLPAGLVDKCGLKMRGDVILYCRSQVKQLWDYLEKKVIVDNVAAYILDPPGTGKSARSLAFAASLDREEWNVVWVHVRLGSCAPLTCLCTAIKEFWVVARLSEFELPRVDQRKNFLVLDRITAELQCRDFVGSVSAAHSDEDRLDVCSLMVSRGKTNKQDDDIQNIKEYFMCSWTREEYLAAIRDPDFYAAVRSKLDTTSISEVNDENGNDELSSDEDKKTHALNLKFYYVGGSCRFMFQFLTAEVEQEVEDKMESVENTTDLVKNCVGTFKTGATNTLYGLQIDGRRYKRFPVSRYVASRIADTCGNDTIMRSWRLASMFHPTLHLNGYLFEWLFFASVASHAVKLYGDKDVVDILPQANVLPFDRKKRLKVDNKPLIRGVICQRREDGTCAVRYDGYTNWNATSVPAKRICLQADDSCSSQQLKFKVDDKVKVKSKLQVRGDRKWLRPIAWNQGGYDAVCFD
;
A
#
# COMPACT_ATOMS: atom_id res chain seq x y z
N MET A 1 15.09 89.68 -2.48
CA MET A 1 14.52 88.36 -2.13
C MET A 1 15.36 87.27 -2.81
N LYS A 2 16.17 86.56 -2.04
CA LYS A 2 16.77 85.28 -2.42
C LYS A 2 16.27 84.27 -1.40
N ALA A 3 15.67 83.18 -1.89
CA ALA A 3 15.11 82.13 -1.05
C ALA A 3 16.24 81.42 -0.26
N PRO A 4 15.97 80.91 0.96
CA PRO A 4 16.95 80.12 1.69
C PRO A 4 17.13 78.75 1.02
N GLU A 5 18.39 78.29 0.98
CA GLU A 5 18.81 76.99 0.46
C GLU A 5 18.06 75.85 1.16
N ALA A 6 17.58 74.89 0.36
CA ALA A 6 16.87 73.72 0.85
C ALA A 6 17.79 72.87 1.72
N MET A 7 17.45 72.77 2.99
CA MET A 7 18.08 71.91 3.99
C MET A 7 17.90 70.45 3.58
N GLN A 8 18.92 69.85 2.97
CA GLN A 8 18.93 68.41 2.65
C GLN A 8 19.14 67.62 3.95
N VAL A 9 18.06 66.98 4.42
CA VAL A 9 18.12 66.00 5.49
C VAL A 9 18.60 64.67 4.88
N HIS A 10 19.84 64.30 5.15
CA HIS A 10 20.34 62.95 4.85
C HIS A 10 19.86 61.99 5.93
N ILE A 11 18.74 61.30 5.66
CA ILE A 11 18.28 60.19 6.51
C ILE A 11 19.14 58.97 6.18
N LEU A 12 20.04 58.62 7.10
CA LEU A 12 20.73 57.34 7.08
C LEU A 12 19.75 56.26 7.55
N VAL A 13 18.97 55.71 6.61
CA VAL A 13 18.16 54.53 6.87
C VAL A 13 19.12 53.36 7.01
N LYS A 14 19.31 52.87 8.24
CA LYS A 14 19.80 51.51 8.46
C LYS A 14 18.72 50.59 7.90
N ILE A 15 18.86 50.18 6.64
CA ILE A 15 18.02 49.13 6.06
C ILE A 15 18.36 47.89 6.87
N ALA A 16 17.49 47.52 7.82
CA ALA A 16 17.50 46.18 8.38
C ALA A 16 17.44 45.21 7.19
N PHE A 17 18.36 44.25 7.17
CA PHE A 17 18.40 43.15 6.21
C PHE A 17 16.97 42.77 5.79
N LEU A 18 16.73 42.77 4.47
CA LEU A 18 15.43 42.48 3.87
C LEU A 18 14.84 41.22 4.51
N GLN A 19 13.83 41.41 5.36
CA GLN A 19 13.06 40.32 5.91
C GLN A 19 12.49 39.54 4.73
N ASN A 20 12.75 38.23 4.70
CA ASN A 20 12.00 37.23 3.94
C ASN A 20 10.60 37.74 3.56
N LYS A 21 10.16 37.59 2.30
CA LYS A 21 8.78 37.91 1.89
C LYS A 21 7.78 36.90 2.49
N ARG A 22 7.64 36.91 3.81
CA ARG A 22 6.76 36.05 4.62
C ARG A 22 5.35 36.62 4.50
N TYR A 23 4.56 36.06 3.60
CA TYR A 23 3.22 36.59 3.32
C TYR A 23 2.20 36.27 4.43
N ARG A 24 2.45 35.23 5.24
CA ARG A 24 1.64 34.90 6.42
C ARG A 24 2.60 34.48 7.53
N LEU A 25 2.67 35.27 8.59
CA LEU A 25 3.51 35.02 9.78
C LEU A 25 2.60 34.83 10.99
N GLU A 26 2.88 33.81 11.78
CA GLU A 26 2.18 33.49 13.02
C GLU A 26 3.20 33.17 14.11
N GLN A 27 3.09 33.85 15.25
CA GLN A 27 3.86 33.50 16.44
C GLN A 27 3.13 32.43 17.25
N LEU A 28 3.88 31.44 17.72
CA LEU A 28 3.39 30.32 18.49
C LEU A 28 3.75 30.53 19.97
N GLU A 29 2.79 30.35 20.86
CA GLU A 29 3.02 30.46 22.31
C GLU A 29 3.98 29.36 22.78
N ASP A 30 3.72 28.14 22.34
CA ASP A 30 4.60 27.00 22.54
C ASP A 30 4.53 26.02 21.35
N ILE A 31 5.58 25.23 21.22
CA ILE A 31 5.63 24.11 20.29
C ILE A 31 5.64 22.86 21.17
N PRO A 32 4.84 21.83 20.91
CA PRO A 32 4.85 20.62 21.74
C PRO A 32 6.16 19.84 21.58
N VAL A 33 6.75 19.37 22.68
CA VAL A 33 7.88 18.42 22.65
C VAL A 33 7.33 17.00 22.55
N VAL A 34 7.94 16.17 21.70
CA VAL A 34 7.52 14.79 21.50
C VAL A 34 8.48 13.85 22.22
N ASP A 35 7.96 13.06 23.15
CA ASP A 35 8.74 12.04 23.85
C ASP A 35 8.67 10.69 23.13
N MET A 36 9.83 10.26 22.62
CA MET A 36 10.00 9.01 21.87
C MET A 36 10.55 7.83 22.70
N LYS A 37 10.92 8.02 23.97
CA LYS A 37 11.72 7.03 24.73
C LYS A 37 11.03 5.67 24.83
N GLU A 38 11.58 4.69 24.13
CA GLU A 38 11.22 3.25 24.15
C GLU A 38 9.73 2.93 23.91
N LYS A 39 8.96 3.88 23.36
CA LYS A 39 7.52 3.66 23.14
C LYS A 39 7.27 2.88 21.86
N GLU A 40 6.35 1.93 21.96
CA GLU A 40 5.77 1.27 20.78
C GLU A 40 4.84 2.22 20.00
N TYR A 41 4.29 3.22 20.69
CA TYR A 41 3.42 4.24 20.12
C TYR A 41 3.84 5.66 20.54
N VAL A 42 3.84 6.59 19.59
CA VAL A 42 4.18 8.01 19.83
C VAL A 42 3.03 8.90 19.35
N THR A 43 2.58 9.83 20.18
CA THR A 43 1.52 10.77 19.81
C THR A 43 2.11 12.09 19.35
N LEU A 44 1.74 12.53 18.14
CA LEU A 44 2.01 13.86 17.64
C LEU A 44 0.81 14.77 17.89
N PRO A 45 1.01 15.94 18.53
CA PRO A 45 -0.07 16.88 18.75
C PRO A 45 -0.59 17.51 17.47
N ALA A 46 -1.92 17.70 17.38
CA ALA A 46 -2.62 18.20 16.21
C ALA A 46 -2.06 19.54 15.70
N GLY A 47 -1.77 20.46 16.61
CA GLY A 47 -1.25 21.78 16.27
C GLY A 47 0.12 21.70 15.58
N LEU A 48 1.00 20.82 16.05
CA LEU A 48 2.31 20.60 15.43
C LEU A 48 2.17 20.00 14.03
N VAL A 49 1.32 18.97 13.91
CA VAL A 49 1.03 18.26 12.66
C VAL A 49 0.49 19.21 11.58
N ASP A 50 -0.44 20.09 11.94
CA ASP A 50 -1.00 21.10 11.02
C ASP A 50 0.05 22.11 10.53
N LYS A 51 0.86 22.66 11.44
CA LYS A 51 1.94 23.61 11.08
C LYS A 51 3.03 22.99 10.21
N CYS A 52 3.23 21.67 10.30
CA CYS A 52 4.15 20.93 9.45
C CYS A 52 3.55 20.50 8.09
N GLY A 53 2.32 20.93 7.78
CA GLY A 53 1.65 20.64 6.50
C GLY A 53 1.10 19.22 6.37
N LEU A 54 1.14 18.44 7.45
CA LEU A 54 0.60 17.09 7.50
C LEU A 54 -0.90 17.18 7.77
N LYS A 55 -1.73 17.20 6.72
CA LYS A 55 -3.19 17.30 6.86
C LYS A 55 -3.78 16.03 7.52
N MET A 56 -3.85 16.01 8.85
CA MET A 56 -4.47 14.95 9.65
C MET A 56 -5.44 15.62 10.65
N ARG A 57 -6.49 14.90 11.07
CA ARG A 57 -7.47 15.44 12.02
C ARG A 57 -7.08 15.03 13.44
N GLY A 58 -6.89 16.02 14.32
CA GLY A 58 -6.58 15.79 15.72
C GLY A 58 -5.16 15.26 15.95
N ASP A 59 -4.92 14.79 17.17
CA ASP A 59 -3.65 14.18 17.54
C ASP A 59 -3.44 12.87 16.76
N VAL A 60 -2.19 12.57 16.43
CA VAL A 60 -1.82 11.46 15.56
C VAL A 60 -1.00 10.45 16.34
N ILE A 61 -1.54 9.26 16.53
CA ILE A 61 -0.83 8.15 17.16
C ILE A 61 0.00 7.42 16.08
N LEU A 62 1.30 7.28 16.33
CA LEU A 62 2.26 6.62 15.45
C LEU A 62 2.68 5.28 16.03
N TYR A 63 2.41 4.19 15.33
CA TYR A 63 3.01 2.90 15.65
C TYR A 63 4.48 2.82 15.17
N CYS A 64 5.38 2.49 16.10
CA CYS A 64 6.83 2.51 15.94
C CYS A 64 7.37 1.12 15.57
N ARG A 65 7.02 0.66 14.35
CA ARG A 65 7.59 -0.58 13.76
C ARG A 65 9.12 -0.54 13.68
N SER A 66 9.75 -1.69 13.49
CA SER A 66 11.22 -1.84 13.44
C SER A 66 11.94 -0.83 12.54
N GLN A 67 11.41 -0.58 11.33
CA GLN A 67 11.98 0.39 10.39
C GLN A 67 11.89 1.85 10.86
N VAL A 68 10.98 2.18 11.80
CA VAL A 68 10.92 3.52 12.43
C VAL A 68 12.08 3.68 13.40
N LYS A 69 12.32 2.66 14.22
CA LYS A 69 13.43 2.64 15.17
C LYS A 69 14.77 2.72 14.42
N GLN A 70 14.91 1.96 13.33
CA GLN A 70 16.08 2.03 12.45
C GLN A 70 16.23 3.42 11.79
N LEU A 71 15.14 4.09 11.45
CA LEU A 71 15.17 5.45 10.90
C LEU A 71 15.66 6.44 11.95
N TRP A 72 15.14 6.38 13.18
CA TRP A 72 15.56 7.26 14.27
C TRP A 72 17.02 7.01 14.66
N ASP A 73 17.44 5.75 14.74
CA ASP A 73 18.86 5.38 14.93
C ASP A 73 19.75 5.94 13.82
N TYR A 74 19.26 5.91 12.57
CA TYR A 74 19.99 6.47 11.43
C TYR A 74 20.08 7.99 11.52
N LEU A 75 18.99 8.68 11.86
CA LEU A 75 18.98 10.13 12.04
C LEU A 75 19.93 10.53 13.17
N GLU A 76 19.90 9.86 14.31
CA GLU A 76 20.78 10.13 15.43
C GLU A 76 22.26 9.84 15.09
N LYS A 77 22.56 8.64 14.59
CA LYS A 77 23.96 8.23 14.41
C LYS A 77 24.60 8.79 13.14
N LYS A 78 23.84 8.93 12.06
CA LYS A 78 24.38 9.36 10.76
C LYS A 78 24.16 10.84 10.52
N VAL A 79 22.94 11.34 10.74
CA VAL A 79 22.65 12.75 10.44
C VAL A 79 23.19 13.64 11.54
N ILE A 80 22.87 13.34 12.80
CA ILE A 80 23.40 14.10 13.93
C ILE A 80 24.89 13.74 14.10
N VAL A 81 25.26 12.54 14.56
CA VAL A 81 26.67 12.32 14.95
C VAL A 81 27.67 12.48 13.78
N ASP A 82 27.38 11.90 12.62
CA ASP A 82 28.31 11.92 11.47
C ASP A 82 28.10 13.13 10.51
N ASN A 83 27.19 14.07 10.80
CA ASN A 83 26.85 15.23 9.95
C ASN A 83 26.59 14.85 8.47
N VAL A 84 25.83 13.77 8.26
CA VAL A 84 25.47 13.29 6.92
C VAL A 84 24.26 14.04 6.38
N ALA A 85 24.35 14.49 5.12
CA ALA A 85 23.19 14.98 4.39
C ALA A 85 22.28 13.79 4.02
N ALA A 86 21.19 13.61 4.76
CA ALA A 86 20.33 12.45 4.62
C ALA A 86 19.22 12.65 3.59
N TYR A 87 19.04 11.63 2.76
CA TYR A 87 17.88 11.48 1.91
C TYR A 87 17.07 10.26 2.36
N ILE A 88 15.88 10.51 2.91
CA ILE A 88 14.94 9.46 3.29
C ILE A 88 14.01 9.21 2.12
N LEU A 89 14.04 7.99 1.60
CA LEU A 89 13.37 7.57 0.38
C LEU A 89 12.31 6.52 0.67
N ASP A 90 11.10 6.76 0.17
CA ASP A 90 9.99 5.84 0.34
C ASP A 90 8.87 6.11 -0.65
N PRO A 91 8.06 5.09 -0.98
CA PRO A 91 6.82 5.30 -1.68
C PRO A 91 5.86 6.21 -0.91
N PRO A 92 5.05 7.02 -1.59
CA PRO A 92 3.99 7.80 -0.96
C PRO A 92 3.13 6.94 -0.02
N GLY A 93 2.91 7.46 1.18
CA GLY A 93 2.00 6.83 2.13
C GLY A 93 2.63 5.75 3.02
N THR A 94 3.96 5.59 3.05
CA THR A 94 4.61 4.75 4.08
C THR A 94 4.64 5.39 5.47
N GLY A 95 4.55 6.72 5.54
CA GLY A 95 4.52 7.52 6.78
C GLY A 95 5.86 8.15 7.19
N LYS A 96 6.76 8.43 6.24
CA LYS A 96 8.06 9.09 6.49
C LYS A 96 7.96 10.43 7.22
N SER A 97 7.07 11.32 6.78
CA SER A 97 7.01 12.71 7.25
C SER A 97 6.58 12.77 8.71
N ALA A 98 5.55 12.02 9.10
CA ALA A 98 5.12 11.97 10.50
C ALA A 98 6.20 11.43 11.44
N ARG A 99 7.00 10.45 11.01
CA ARG A 99 8.05 9.86 11.86
C ARG A 99 9.31 10.70 11.94
N SER A 100 9.63 11.39 10.86
CA SER A 100 10.72 12.37 10.85
C SER A 100 10.33 13.60 11.68
N LEU A 101 9.04 13.97 11.67
CA LEU A 101 8.51 15.01 12.55
C LEU A 101 8.59 14.60 14.03
N ALA A 102 8.27 13.35 14.37
CA ALA A 102 8.43 12.86 15.74
C ALA A 102 9.87 12.98 16.23
N PHE A 103 10.85 12.58 15.40
CA PHE A 103 12.27 12.72 15.69
C PHE A 103 12.70 14.19 15.82
N ALA A 104 12.32 15.02 14.86
CA ALA A 104 12.67 16.44 14.89
C ALA A 104 12.09 17.12 16.14
N ALA A 105 10.85 16.80 16.50
CA ALA A 105 10.16 17.38 17.65
C ALA A 105 10.66 16.84 19.01
N SER A 106 11.49 15.79 19.02
CA SER A 106 12.11 15.26 20.25
C SER A 106 13.49 15.82 20.54
N LEU A 107 14.09 16.57 19.60
CA LEU A 107 15.43 17.15 19.80
C LEU A 107 15.39 18.19 20.94
N ASP A 108 16.49 18.27 21.68
CA ASP A 108 16.67 19.26 22.73
C ASP A 108 16.65 20.67 22.12
N ARG A 109 15.72 21.50 22.57
CA ARG A 109 15.50 22.85 22.03
C ARG A 109 16.52 23.87 22.50
N GLU A 110 17.24 23.57 23.58
CA GLU A 110 18.37 24.42 24.00
C GLU A 110 19.57 24.21 23.08
N GLU A 111 19.73 23.01 22.52
CA GLU A 111 20.81 22.68 21.59
C GLU A 111 20.42 22.92 20.11
N TRP A 112 19.18 22.58 19.74
CA TRP A 112 18.73 22.49 18.35
C TRP A 112 17.67 23.52 17.98
N ASN A 113 17.92 24.24 16.89
CA ASN A 113 16.90 24.90 16.10
C ASN A 113 16.40 23.96 15.00
N VAL A 114 15.20 23.44 15.17
CA VAL A 114 14.51 22.65 14.14
C VAL A 114 13.76 23.57 13.19
N VAL A 115 14.06 23.44 11.90
CA VAL A 115 13.38 24.14 10.80
C VAL A 115 12.69 23.09 9.92
N TRP A 116 11.36 23.11 9.89
CA TRP A 116 10.57 22.23 9.04
C TRP A 116 10.03 22.99 7.84
N VAL A 117 10.41 22.57 6.64
CA VAL A 117 9.93 23.13 5.38
C VAL A 117 9.07 22.09 4.68
N HIS A 118 7.78 22.37 4.49
CA HIS A 118 6.89 21.50 3.74
C HIS A 118 6.57 22.12 2.38
N VAL A 119 7.00 21.44 1.31
CA VAL A 119 6.76 21.86 -0.07
C VAL A 119 5.41 21.32 -0.53
N ARG A 120 4.50 22.23 -0.91
CA ARG A 120 3.25 21.86 -1.57
C ARG A 120 3.54 21.61 -3.05
N LEU A 121 2.96 20.56 -3.62
CA LEU A 121 3.15 20.21 -5.04
C LEU A 121 2.16 21.00 -5.91
N GLY A 122 2.66 21.55 -7.02
CA GLY A 122 1.89 22.31 -8.01
C GLY A 122 2.64 23.58 -8.46
N SER A 123 2.45 23.97 -9.72
CA SER A 123 3.02 25.21 -10.28
C SER A 123 2.55 26.40 -9.42
N CYS A 124 3.47 27.05 -8.69
CA CYS A 124 3.22 28.16 -7.75
C CYS A 124 2.65 27.78 -6.36
N ALA A 125 2.79 26.53 -5.92
CA ALA A 125 2.33 26.15 -4.59
C ALA A 125 3.29 26.68 -3.50
N PRO A 126 2.79 27.43 -2.49
CA PRO A 126 3.64 28.01 -1.46
C PRO A 126 4.18 26.93 -0.53
N LEU A 127 5.36 27.19 0.03
CA LEU A 127 5.97 26.35 1.06
C LEU A 127 5.60 26.89 2.45
N THR A 128 5.38 25.96 3.38
CA THR A 128 5.11 26.30 4.78
C THR A 128 6.33 25.98 5.62
N CYS A 129 6.67 26.88 6.52
CA CYS A 129 7.85 26.80 7.36
C CYS A 129 7.45 26.88 8.82
N LEU A 130 8.03 26.01 9.64
CA LEU A 130 7.98 26.07 11.10
C LEU A 130 9.41 26.17 11.61
N CYS A 131 9.71 27.16 12.45
CA CYS A 131 10.99 27.28 13.13
C CYS A 131 10.78 27.23 14.64
N THR A 132 11.43 26.25 15.27
CA THR A 132 11.19 25.95 16.68
C THR A 132 11.85 26.93 17.63
N ALA A 133 13.05 27.42 17.31
CA ALA A 133 13.80 28.29 18.20
C ALA A 133 13.17 29.67 18.35
N ILE A 134 12.64 30.23 17.25
CA ILE A 134 11.94 31.53 17.24
C ILE A 134 10.42 31.40 17.42
N LYS A 135 9.90 30.17 17.49
CA LYS A 135 8.48 29.84 17.61
C LYS A 135 7.60 30.50 16.54
N GLU A 136 8.07 30.51 15.29
CA GLU A 136 7.33 31.10 14.18
C GLU A 136 6.88 30.05 13.18
N PHE A 137 5.67 30.25 12.67
CA PHE A 137 5.17 29.61 11.47
C PHE A 137 4.98 30.66 10.37
N TRP A 138 5.43 30.35 9.16
CA TRP A 138 5.15 31.22 8.02
C TRP A 138 4.97 30.50 6.70
N VAL A 139 4.48 31.25 5.72
CA VAL A 139 4.30 30.80 4.34
C VAL A 139 5.17 31.64 3.41
N VAL A 140 5.93 30.96 2.55
CA VAL A 140 6.74 31.59 1.49
C VAL A 140 6.14 31.24 0.13
N ALA A 141 6.04 32.22 -0.75
CA ALA A 141 5.41 32.04 -2.05
C ALA A 141 6.28 31.22 -3.02
N ARG A 142 7.61 31.37 -2.96
CA ARG A 142 8.56 30.74 -3.88
C ARG A 142 9.74 30.10 -3.14
N LEU A 143 10.24 28.98 -3.66
CA LEU A 143 11.43 28.29 -3.14
C LEU A 143 12.66 29.22 -3.06
N SER A 144 12.84 30.09 -4.07
CA SER A 144 13.96 31.04 -4.13
C SER A 144 13.90 32.18 -3.11
N GLU A 145 12.77 32.36 -2.42
CA GLU A 145 12.60 33.42 -1.40
C GLU A 145 12.79 32.90 0.03
N PHE A 146 13.08 31.61 0.19
CA PHE A 146 13.32 31.02 1.50
C PHE A 146 14.76 31.30 1.95
N GLU A 147 14.89 31.90 3.13
CA GLU A 147 16.14 31.99 3.85
C GLU A 147 16.08 31.12 5.11
N LEU A 148 17.15 30.36 5.36
CA LEU A 148 17.27 29.51 6.53
C LEU A 148 17.37 30.40 7.79
N PRO A 149 16.41 30.33 8.74
CA PRO A 149 16.51 31.06 9.99
C PRO A 149 17.62 30.45 10.84
N ARG A 150 18.52 31.29 11.36
CA ARG A 150 19.56 30.89 12.30
C ARG A 150 19.33 31.57 13.63
N VAL A 151 19.69 30.88 14.70
CA VAL A 151 19.61 31.38 16.06
C VAL A 151 20.96 31.14 16.71
N ASP A 152 21.54 32.21 17.26
CA ASP A 152 22.87 32.17 17.88
C ASP A 152 22.97 31.04 18.90
N GLN A 153 24.13 30.38 18.94
CA GLN A 153 24.47 29.30 19.87
C GLN A 153 23.65 28.00 19.72
N ARG A 154 22.79 27.88 18.70
CA ARG A 154 22.02 26.66 18.41
C ARG A 154 22.43 26.03 17.08
N LYS A 155 22.49 24.70 17.06
CA LYS A 155 22.68 23.91 15.84
C LYS A 155 21.39 23.90 15.02
N ASN A 156 21.48 23.84 13.70
CA ASN A 156 20.30 23.82 12.83
C ASN A 156 20.00 22.39 12.34
N PHE A 157 18.79 21.90 12.60
CA PHE A 157 18.27 20.67 12.03
C PHE A 157 17.17 21.00 11.03
N LEU A 158 17.49 20.90 9.75
CA LEU A 158 16.59 21.25 8.65
C LEU A 158 15.93 20.01 8.08
N VAL A 159 14.60 19.99 8.10
CA VAL A 159 13.80 18.96 7.44
C VAL A 159 13.11 19.53 6.22
N LEU A 160 13.37 18.93 5.07
CA LEU A 160 12.75 19.29 3.79
C LEU A 160 11.72 18.22 3.41
N ASP A 161 10.44 18.49 3.69
CA ASP A 161 9.32 17.58 3.43
C ASP A 161 8.72 17.74 2.03
N ARG A 162 8.43 16.59 1.40
CA ARG A 162 7.86 16.45 0.04
C ARG A 162 8.71 17.04 -1.09
N ILE A 163 10.03 17.05 -0.94
CA ILE A 163 10.94 17.40 -2.03
C ILE A 163 10.81 16.37 -3.16
N THR A 164 10.78 16.84 -4.40
CA THR A 164 10.74 16.01 -5.61
C THR A 164 12.08 16.06 -6.34
N ALA A 165 12.27 15.19 -7.33
CA ALA A 165 13.45 15.21 -8.19
C ALA A 165 13.39 16.32 -9.27
N GLU A 166 12.39 17.21 -9.23
CA GLU A 166 12.27 18.33 -10.16
C GLU A 166 13.40 19.33 -9.95
N LEU A 167 13.79 20.01 -11.04
CA LEU A 167 14.94 20.92 -11.06
C LEU A 167 14.85 21.99 -9.96
N GLN A 168 13.68 22.62 -9.79
CA GLN A 168 13.48 23.66 -8.77
C GLN A 168 13.70 23.14 -7.34
N CYS A 169 13.23 21.93 -7.04
CA CYS A 169 13.44 21.28 -5.75
C CYS A 169 14.92 20.93 -5.54
N ARG A 170 15.60 20.45 -6.58
CA ARG A 170 17.03 20.13 -6.52
C ARG A 170 17.89 21.38 -6.29
N ASP A 171 17.62 22.45 -7.02
CA ASP A 171 18.33 23.72 -6.89
C ASP A 171 18.09 24.36 -5.52
N PHE A 172 16.88 24.19 -4.97
CA PHE A 172 16.56 24.60 -3.60
C PHE A 172 17.37 23.81 -2.56
N VAL A 173 17.40 22.47 -2.65
CA VAL A 173 18.21 21.64 -1.73
C VAL A 173 19.69 22.02 -1.83
N GLY A 174 20.20 22.22 -3.04
CA GLY A 174 21.59 22.66 -3.28
C GLY A 174 21.88 24.02 -2.65
N SER A 175 21.00 25.00 -2.85
CA SER A 175 21.12 26.35 -2.27
C SER A 175 21.16 26.32 -0.74
N VAL A 176 20.30 25.52 -0.11
CA VAL A 176 20.28 25.44 1.36
C VAL A 176 21.47 24.65 1.90
N SER A 177 21.91 23.61 1.20
CA SER A 177 23.11 22.85 1.59
C SER A 177 24.38 23.72 1.48
N ALA A 178 24.45 24.58 0.47
CA ALA A 178 25.54 25.54 0.29
C ALA A 178 25.53 26.68 1.32
N ALA A 179 24.41 26.89 2.02
CA ALA A 179 24.33 27.88 3.09
C ALA A 179 25.10 27.43 4.35
N HIS A 180 25.68 26.22 4.39
CA HIS A 180 26.52 25.79 5.50
C HIS A 180 27.68 26.77 5.76
N SER A 181 27.92 27.14 7.01
CA SER A 181 29.13 27.87 7.43
C SER A 181 29.88 27.06 8.47
N ASP A 182 31.21 27.17 8.49
CA ASP A 182 32.07 26.43 9.43
C ASP A 182 31.73 26.71 10.91
N GLU A 183 31.09 27.86 11.20
CA GLU A 183 30.67 28.29 12.54
C GLU A 183 29.27 27.78 12.93
N ASP A 184 28.41 27.45 11.96
CA ASP A 184 27.01 27.04 12.21
C ASP A 184 26.75 25.63 11.68
N ARG A 185 26.69 24.66 12.60
CA ARG A 185 26.36 23.29 12.21
C ARG A 185 24.94 23.20 11.64
N LEU A 186 24.84 22.73 10.40
CA LEU A 186 23.59 22.46 9.68
C LEU A 186 23.50 20.97 9.31
N ASP A 187 22.47 20.30 9.84
CA ASP A 187 22.13 18.91 9.53
C ASP A 187 20.88 18.90 8.63
N VAL A 188 20.97 18.32 7.42
CA VAL A 188 19.89 18.34 6.42
C VAL A 188 19.26 16.96 6.25
N CYS A 189 17.93 16.91 6.35
CA CYS A 189 17.13 15.72 6.15
C CYS A 189 16.07 15.96 5.05
N SER A 190 16.29 15.38 3.86
CA SER A 190 15.38 15.49 2.71
C SER A 190 14.46 14.28 2.62
N LEU A 191 13.15 14.54 2.55
CA LEU A 191 12.10 13.53 2.53
C LEU A 191 11.49 13.41 1.14
N MET A 192 11.82 12.33 0.42
CA MET A 192 11.55 12.23 -1.01
C MET A 192 10.94 10.89 -1.41
N VAL A 193 10.39 10.83 -2.62
CA VAL A 193 9.91 9.58 -3.21
C VAL A 193 11.02 8.84 -3.97
N SER A 194 11.89 9.60 -4.64
CA SER A 194 13.06 9.11 -5.38
C SER A 194 14.02 10.29 -5.61
N ARG A 195 15.32 10.03 -5.64
CA ARG A 195 16.36 11.01 -6.01
C ARG A 195 16.60 11.10 -7.52
N GLY A 196 15.97 10.24 -8.32
CA GLY A 196 16.26 10.15 -9.75
C GLY A 196 17.68 9.62 -9.99
N LYS A 197 18.38 10.17 -10.98
CA LYS A 197 19.76 9.76 -11.30
C LYS A 197 20.72 10.35 -10.26
N THR A 198 21.56 9.49 -9.69
CA THR A 198 22.59 9.87 -8.70
C THR A 198 23.99 9.71 -9.29
N ASN A 199 24.95 10.46 -8.75
CA ASN A 199 26.38 10.29 -9.01
C ASN A 199 27.07 10.00 -7.69
N LYS A 200 27.67 8.80 -7.60
CA LYS A 200 28.32 8.34 -6.36
C LYS A 200 29.49 9.23 -5.95
N GLN A 201 30.26 9.76 -6.91
CA GLN A 201 31.39 10.64 -6.59
C GLN A 201 30.91 11.96 -5.99
N ASP A 202 29.86 12.55 -6.58
CA ASP A 202 29.27 13.78 -6.05
C ASP A 202 28.63 13.56 -4.68
N ASP A 203 27.94 12.42 -4.50
CA ASP A 203 27.36 12.03 -3.21
C ASP A 203 28.43 11.84 -2.13
N ASP A 204 29.57 11.22 -2.46
CA ASP A 204 30.68 11.05 -1.52
C ASP A 204 31.35 12.40 -1.19
N ILE A 205 31.47 13.33 -2.15
CA ILE A 205 31.98 14.70 -1.92
C ILE A 205 31.03 15.50 -1.02
N GLN A 206 29.73 15.35 -1.20
CA GLN A 206 28.70 16.07 -0.44
C GLN A 206 28.28 15.36 0.86
N ASN A 207 28.97 14.28 1.24
CA ASN A 207 28.63 13.41 2.38
C ASN A 207 27.13 13.03 2.41
N ILE A 208 26.57 12.69 1.26
CA ILE A 208 25.17 12.30 1.11
C ILE A 208 25.02 10.81 1.37
N LYS A 209 24.01 10.43 2.19
CA LYS A 209 23.60 9.03 2.34
C LYS A 209 22.08 8.88 2.27
N GLU A 210 21.68 7.73 1.77
CA GLU A 210 20.28 7.35 1.57
C GLU A 210 19.80 6.40 2.66
N TYR A 211 18.59 6.62 3.15
CA TYR A 211 17.84 5.68 3.97
C TYR A 211 16.54 5.32 3.26
N PHE A 212 16.28 4.03 3.05
CA PHE A 212 15.06 3.57 2.39
C PHE A 212 14.06 3.04 3.40
N MET A 213 12.87 3.63 3.43
CA MET A 213 11.76 3.13 4.22
C MET A 213 10.81 2.32 3.33
N CYS A 214 10.68 1.03 3.64
CA CYS A 214 9.86 0.11 2.87
C CYS A 214 8.37 0.24 3.21
N SER A 215 7.54 -0.31 2.34
CA SER A 215 6.10 -0.44 2.55
C SER A 215 5.77 -1.28 3.77
N TRP A 216 4.54 -1.13 4.27
CA TRP A 216 4.07 -1.87 5.42
C TRP A 216 3.71 -3.31 5.07
N THR A 217 3.97 -4.22 6.00
CA THR A 217 3.48 -5.59 5.91
C THR A 217 2.15 -5.75 6.63
N ARG A 218 1.43 -6.82 6.30
CA ARG A 218 0.19 -7.17 7.00
C ARG A 218 0.44 -7.39 8.49
N GLU A 219 1.54 -8.06 8.83
CA GLU A 219 1.92 -8.37 10.21
C GLU A 219 2.20 -7.10 11.00
N GLU A 220 2.81 -6.08 10.38
CA GLU A 220 3.02 -4.77 10.99
C GLU A 220 1.70 -4.03 11.25
N TYR A 221 0.72 -4.12 10.34
CA TYR A 221 -0.60 -3.53 10.59
C TYR A 221 -1.36 -4.25 11.70
N LEU A 222 -1.32 -5.59 11.72
CA LEU A 222 -1.93 -6.38 12.77
C LEU A 222 -1.32 -6.06 14.14
N ALA A 223 0.00 -5.84 14.19
CA ALA A 223 0.66 -5.39 15.41
C ALA A 223 0.21 -3.98 15.81
N ALA A 224 0.12 -3.03 14.86
CA ALA A 224 -0.30 -1.66 15.14
C ALA A 224 -1.70 -1.57 15.78
N ILE A 225 -2.66 -2.37 15.32
CA ILE A 225 -4.04 -2.33 15.82
C ILE A 225 -4.30 -3.12 17.11
N ARG A 226 -3.25 -3.70 17.72
CA ARG A 226 -3.37 -4.36 19.04
C ARG A 226 -3.66 -3.36 20.16
N ASP A 227 -3.10 -2.17 20.04
CA ASP A 227 -3.33 -1.09 20.98
C ASP A 227 -4.78 -0.56 20.85
N PRO A 228 -5.57 -0.55 21.95
CA PRO A 228 -6.96 -0.11 21.90
C PRO A 228 -7.15 1.33 21.47
N ASP A 229 -6.25 2.24 21.86
CA ASP A 229 -6.36 3.67 21.56
C ASP A 229 -6.04 3.94 20.09
N PHE A 230 -4.97 3.33 19.58
CA PHE A 230 -4.64 3.33 18.16
C PHE A 230 -5.79 2.76 17.34
N TYR A 231 -6.32 1.58 17.73
CA TYR A 231 -7.44 0.96 17.03
C TYR A 231 -8.68 1.86 17.04
N ALA A 232 -9.04 2.45 18.18
CA ALA A 232 -10.18 3.34 18.28
C ALA A 232 -10.08 4.54 17.32
N ALA A 233 -8.87 5.08 17.12
CA ALA A 233 -8.61 6.19 16.21
C ALA A 233 -8.80 5.81 14.73
N VAL A 234 -8.53 4.54 14.36
CA VAL A 234 -8.52 4.11 12.95
C VAL A 234 -9.66 3.16 12.56
N ARG A 235 -10.44 2.65 13.52
CA ARG A 235 -11.47 1.61 13.28
C ARG A 235 -12.48 2.01 12.20
N SER A 236 -12.84 3.29 12.13
CA SER A 236 -13.81 3.82 11.15
C SER A 236 -13.28 3.76 9.72
N LYS A 237 -11.97 3.60 9.55
CA LYS A 237 -11.31 3.43 8.26
C LYS A 237 -11.24 1.97 7.85
N LEU A 238 -11.44 1.01 8.75
CA LEU A 238 -11.52 -0.42 8.38
C LEU A 238 -12.96 -0.74 7.96
N ASP A 239 -13.42 -0.06 6.90
CA ASP A 239 -14.82 0.02 6.47
C ASP A 239 -15.23 -1.05 5.45
N THR A 240 -14.27 -1.84 4.95
CA THR A 240 -14.55 -2.89 3.96
C THR A 240 -15.34 -4.04 4.59
N THR A 241 -16.55 -4.28 4.11
CA THR A 241 -17.40 -5.41 4.55
C THR A 241 -17.24 -6.65 3.67
N SER A 242 -16.90 -6.48 2.39
CA SER A 242 -16.66 -7.57 1.46
C SER A 242 -15.72 -7.14 0.34
N ILE A 243 -14.93 -8.09 -0.18
CA ILE A 243 -14.23 -7.92 -1.46
C ILE A 243 -15.27 -8.26 -2.53
N SER A 244 -15.58 -7.34 -3.43
CA SER A 244 -16.64 -7.52 -4.42
C SER A 244 -16.57 -8.86 -5.18
N GLU A 245 -17.69 -9.59 -5.07
CA GLU A 245 -18.28 -10.57 -6.01
C GLU A 245 -17.61 -11.95 -6.24
N VAL A 246 -17.83 -12.90 -5.31
CA VAL A 246 -18.41 -14.26 -5.58
C VAL A 246 -18.94 -14.96 -4.31
N ASN A 247 -18.69 -14.43 -3.11
CA ASN A 247 -19.11 -15.09 -1.87
C ASN A 247 -20.32 -14.39 -1.28
N ASP A 248 -21.49 -14.98 -1.47
CA ASP A 248 -22.74 -14.55 -0.83
C ASP A 248 -22.66 -14.77 0.69
N GLU A 249 -23.15 -13.80 1.46
CA GLU A 249 -23.07 -13.68 2.93
C GLU A 249 -24.02 -14.63 3.69
N ASN A 250 -24.04 -15.91 3.33
CA ASN A 250 -24.83 -16.93 4.06
C ASN A 250 -23.95 -18.07 4.61
N GLY A 251 -22.77 -17.69 5.10
CA GLY A 251 -21.96 -18.51 5.98
C GLY A 251 -21.63 -17.71 7.22
N ASN A 252 -22.57 -17.66 8.18
CA ASN A 252 -22.27 -17.34 9.56
C ASN A 252 -21.32 -18.44 10.11
N ASP A 253 -20.06 -18.42 9.70
CA ASP A 253 -19.01 -18.69 10.67
C ASP A 253 -18.96 -17.42 11.50
N GLU A 254 -19.78 -17.40 12.55
CA GLU A 254 -19.75 -16.37 13.59
C GLU A 254 -18.28 -16.23 14.01
N LEU A 255 -17.63 -15.13 13.60
CA LEU A 255 -16.26 -14.85 13.99
C LEU A 255 -16.25 -14.84 15.52
N SER A 256 -15.63 -15.88 16.09
CA SER A 256 -15.81 -16.29 17.47
C SER A 256 -15.28 -15.28 18.49
N SER A 257 -14.41 -14.36 18.06
CA SER A 257 -13.86 -13.30 18.88
C SER A 257 -13.85 -11.94 18.17
N ASP A 258 -13.84 -10.86 18.96
CA ASP A 258 -13.66 -9.50 18.43
C ASP A 258 -12.30 -9.32 17.74
N GLU A 259 -11.26 -10.04 18.17
CA GLU A 259 -9.95 -10.06 17.50
C GLU A 259 -10.02 -10.68 16.10
N ASP A 260 -10.83 -11.72 15.91
CA ASP A 260 -11.04 -12.31 14.59
C ASP A 260 -11.77 -11.32 13.66
N LYS A 261 -12.73 -10.55 14.19
CA LYS A 261 -13.42 -9.50 13.42
C LYS A 261 -12.49 -8.35 13.03
N LYS A 262 -11.67 -7.87 13.97
CA LYS A 262 -10.63 -6.85 13.70
C LYS A 262 -9.66 -7.31 12.61
N THR A 263 -9.15 -8.52 12.76
CA THR A 263 -8.23 -9.16 11.81
C THR A 263 -8.90 -9.34 10.45
N HIS A 264 -10.17 -9.73 10.41
CA HIS A 264 -10.92 -9.89 9.17
C HIS A 264 -11.09 -8.56 8.43
N ALA A 265 -11.57 -7.51 9.11
CA ALA A 265 -11.75 -6.18 8.52
C ALA A 265 -10.43 -5.60 7.97
N LEU A 266 -9.33 -5.76 8.72
CA LEU A 266 -8.00 -5.36 8.27
C LEU A 266 -7.57 -6.13 7.01
N ASN A 267 -7.79 -7.44 6.96
CA ASN A 267 -7.45 -8.25 5.80
C ASN A 267 -8.24 -7.86 4.54
N LEU A 268 -9.54 -7.58 4.69
CA LEU A 268 -10.37 -7.09 3.60
C LEU A 268 -9.81 -5.77 3.05
N LYS A 269 -9.51 -4.82 3.94
CA LYS A 269 -8.93 -3.54 3.51
C LYS A 269 -7.52 -3.68 2.93
N PHE A 270 -6.69 -4.57 3.47
CA PHE A 270 -5.33 -4.82 2.99
C PHE A 270 -5.29 -5.25 1.51
N TYR A 271 -6.34 -5.88 0.99
CA TYR A 271 -6.47 -6.16 -0.44
C TYR A 271 -6.39 -4.88 -1.30
N TYR A 272 -7.08 -3.82 -0.87
CA TYR A 272 -7.16 -2.54 -1.56
C TYR A 272 -5.95 -1.66 -1.35
N VAL A 273 -5.44 -1.61 -0.11
CA VAL A 273 -4.44 -0.62 0.29
C VAL A 273 -3.01 -1.15 0.35
N GLY A 274 -2.87 -2.47 0.54
CA GLY A 274 -1.60 -3.17 0.72
C GLY A 274 -0.64 -2.39 1.60
N GLY A 275 0.55 -2.09 1.09
CA GLY A 275 1.66 -1.50 1.84
C GLY A 275 1.58 0.01 2.14
N SER A 276 0.49 0.70 1.75
CA SER A 276 0.28 2.13 2.01
C SER A 276 -0.44 2.36 3.34
N CYS A 277 0.29 2.83 4.37
CA CYS A 277 -0.33 3.11 5.67
C CYS A 277 -1.25 4.32 5.64
N ARG A 278 -1.01 5.26 4.74
CA ARG A 278 -1.93 6.37 4.50
C ARG A 278 -3.29 5.86 4.05
N PHE A 279 -3.32 4.97 3.05
CA PHE A 279 -4.57 4.36 2.59
C PHE A 279 -5.19 3.45 3.66
N MET A 280 -4.37 2.72 4.42
CA MET A 280 -4.87 1.88 5.51
C MET A 280 -5.57 2.68 6.62
N PHE A 281 -4.98 3.79 7.08
CA PHE A 281 -5.41 4.44 8.33
C PHE A 281 -6.06 5.81 8.17
N GLN A 282 -6.06 6.43 6.99
CA GLN A 282 -6.66 7.76 6.79
C GLN A 282 -7.86 7.75 5.85
N PHE A 283 -7.81 6.93 4.80
CA PHE A 283 -8.80 6.90 3.73
C PHE A 283 -9.83 5.80 4.00
N LEU A 284 -11.08 6.02 3.60
CA LEU A 284 -12.09 4.97 3.43
C LEU A 284 -11.75 4.13 2.20
N THR A 285 -12.28 2.92 2.11
CA THR A 285 -11.99 2.01 0.99
C THR A 285 -12.42 2.62 -0.35
N ALA A 286 -13.60 3.23 -0.41
CA ALA A 286 -14.09 3.92 -1.62
C ALA A 286 -13.19 5.09 -2.06
N GLU A 287 -12.61 5.83 -1.11
CA GLU A 287 -11.68 6.93 -1.44
C GLU A 287 -10.36 6.39 -2.00
N VAL A 288 -9.92 5.21 -1.54
CA VAL A 288 -8.72 4.54 -2.09
C VAL A 288 -8.98 4.05 -3.51
N GLU A 289 -10.14 3.44 -3.76
CA GLU A 289 -10.51 3.00 -5.11
C GLU A 289 -10.51 4.19 -6.07
N GLN A 290 -11.18 5.29 -5.73
CA GLN A 290 -11.21 6.49 -6.56
C GLN A 290 -9.80 7.06 -6.83
N GLU A 291 -8.95 7.19 -5.80
CA GLU A 291 -7.58 7.68 -5.98
C GLU A 291 -6.75 6.75 -6.88
N VAL A 292 -6.95 5.43 -6.78
CA VAL A 292 -6.28 4.47 -7.67
C VAL A 292 -6.76 4.65 -9.11
N GLU A 293 -8.06 4.78 -9.34
CA GLU A 293 -8.63 4.99 -10.67
C GLU A 293 -8.15 6.29 -11.31
N ASP A 294 -8.23 7.42 -10.59
CA ASP A 294 -7.77 8.72 -11.06
C ASP A 294 -6.28 8.66 -11.45
N LYS A 295 -5.47 7.89 -10.70
CA LYS A 295 -4.06 7.70 -11.02
C LYS A 295 -3.84 6.81 -12.23
N MET A 296 -4.65 5.76 -12.42
CA MET A 296 -4.60 4.93 -13.62
C MET A 296 -4.95 5.74 -14.86
N GLU A 297 -6.01 6.57 -14.80
CA GLU A 297 -6.43 7.45 -15.90
C GLU A 297 -5.40 8.53 -16.24
N SER A 298 -4.63 8.98 -15.26
CA SER A 298 -3.55 9.96 -15.47
C SER A 298 -2.32 9.41 -16.21
N VAL A 299 -2.25 8.09 -16.45
CA VAL A 299 -1.09 7.48 -17.11
C VAL A 299 -1.21 7.56 -18.63
N GLU A 300 -0.38 8.41 -19.23
CA GLU A 300 -0.32 8.57 -20.69
C GLU A 300 0.10 7.28 -21.43
N ASN A 301 1.05 6.51 -20.87
CA ASN A 301 1.56 5.28 -21.45
C ASN A 301 1.48 4.12 -20.46
N THR A 302 0.57 3.18 -20.71
CA THR A 302 0.34 2.00 -19.85
C THR A 302 1.57 1.12 -19.72
N THR A 303 2.51 1.14 -20.68
CA THR A 303 3.80 0.43 -20.55
C THR A 303 4.61 0.94 -19.36
N ASP A 304 4.46 2.21 -18.99
CA ASP A 304 5.18 2.79 -17.87
C ASP A 304 4.68 2.21 -16.53
N LEU A 305 3.44 1.71 -16.45
CA LEU A 305 2.96 1.00 -15.27
C LEU A 305 3.79 -0.27 -15.01
N VAL A 306 4.10 -1.04 -16.04
CA VAL A 306 4.91 -2.25 -15.85
C VAL A 306 6.39 -1.89 -15.66
N LYS A 307 6.89 -0.91 -16.42
CA LYS A 307 8.28 -0.44 -16.27
C LYS A 307 8.55 0.20 -14.92
N ASN A 308 7.55 0.69 -14.19
CA ASN A 308 7.72 1.27 -12.85
C ASN A 308 8.06 0.23 -11.78
N CYS A 309 7.83 -1.06 -12.07
CA CYS A 309 8.35 -2.17 -11.27
C CYS A 309 9.84 -2.47 -11.52
N VAL A 310 10.44 -1.89 -12.56
CA VAL A 310 11.83 -2.13 -12.97
C VAL A 310 12.71 -0.95 -12.54
N GLY A 311 13.55 -1.19 -11.53
CA GLY A 311 14.48 -0.21 -10.96
C GLY A 311 13.97 0.51 -9.70
N THR A 312 14.90 1.08 -8.93
CA THR A 312 14.62 1.67 -7.60
C THR A 312 14.25 3.17 -7.67
N PHE A 313 14.73 3.90 -8.69
CA PHE A 313 14.76 5.37 -8.70
C PHE A 313 13.86 6.03 -9.75
N LYS A 314 12.63 5.56 -9.95
CA LYS A 314 11.71 6.19 -10.93
C LYS A 314 10.89 7.34 -10.35
N THR A 315 10.81 8.41 -11.14
CA THR A 315 10.06 9.65 -10.89
C THR A 315 8.76 9.63 -11.69
N GLY A 316 7.64 10.07 -11.10
CA GLY A 316 6.35 10.15 -11.81
C GLY A 316 5.12 10.26 -10.91
N ALA A 317 3.99 10.62 -11.51
CA ALA A 317 2.69 10.76 -10.83
C ALA A 317 2.13 9.43 -10.30
N THR A 318 2.59 8.29 -10.83
CA THR A 318 2.13 6.93 -10.50
C THR A 318 2.75 6.35 -9.24
N ASN A 319 3.61 7.09 -8.52
CA ASN A 319 4.33 6.56 -7.37
C ASN A 319 3.40 6.05 -6.25
N THR A 320 2.17 6.56 -6.15
CA THR A 320 1.14 6.08 -5.20
C THR A 320 0.67 4.65 -5.49
N LEU A 321 0.87 4.15 -6.72
CA LEU A 321 0.49 2.80 -7.14
C LEU A 321 1.54 1.73 -6.77
N TYR A 322 2.71 2.13 -6.26
CA TYR A 322 3.81 1.19 -5.99
C TYR A 322 4.25 1.25 -4.53
N GLY A 323 4.56 0.08 -3.98
CA GLY A 323 5.29 -0.10 -2.74
C GLY A 323 6.78 -0.34 -2.96
N LEU A 324 7.52 -0.45 -1.86
CA LEU A 324 8.95 -0.75 -1.82
C LEU A 324 9.24 -1.84 -0.78
N GLN A 325 10.04 -2.83 -1.13
CA GLN A 325 10.42 -3.93 -0.23
C GLN A 325 11.93 -4.21 -0.32
N ILE A 326 12.52 -4.65 0.80
CA ILE A 326 13.89 -5.18 0.84
C ILE A 326 13.88 -6.62 0.34
N ASP A 327 14.76 -6.91 -0.61
CA ASP A 327 15.06 -8.27 -1.02
C ASP A 327 16.58 -8.48 -1.09
N GLY A 328 17.10 -9.19 -0.09
CA GLY A 328 18.53 -9.32 0.17
C GLY A 328 19.18 -7.96 0.38
N ARG A 329 20.09 -7.56 -0.52
CA ARG A 329 20.78 -6.27 -0.49
C ARG A 329 20.17 -5.20 -1.41
N ARG A 330 19.03 -5.47 -2.05
CA ARG A 330 18.41 -4.57 -3.03
C ARG A 330 17.01 -4.16 -2.61
N TYR A 331 16.62 -2.94 -3.01
CA TYR A 331 15.26 -2.45 -2.85
C TYR A 331 14.47 -2.65 -4.15
N LYS A 332 13.25 -3.18 -4.01
CA LYS A 332 12.39 -3.56 -5.14
C LYS A 332 11.05 -2.86 -5.06
N ARG A 333 10.58 -2.38 -6.22
CA ARG A 333 9.23 -1.83 -6.38
C ARG A 333 8.25 -2.92 -6.77
N PHE A 334 7.04 -2.82 -6.24
CA PHE A 334 5.93 -3.73 -6.53
C PHE A 334 4.62 -2.94 -6.48
N PRO A 335 3.53 -3.40 -7.09
CA PRO A 335 2.22 -2.77 -6.95
C PRO A 335 1.85 -2.69 -5.47
N VAL A 336 1.44 -1.51 -4.99
CA VAL A 336 1.29 -1.27 -3.54
C VAL A 336 0.28 -2.23 -2.89
N SER A 337 -0.71 -2.70 -3.65
CA SER A 337 -1.76 -3.62 -3.21
C SER A 337 -2.17 -4.59 -4.31
N ARG A 338 -2.98 -5.59 -3.95
CA ARG A 338 -3.52 -6.54 -4.94
C ARG A 338 -4.58 -5.93 -5.84
N TYR A 339 -5.40 -5.04 -5.29
CA TYR A 339 -6.34 -4.26 -6.09
C TYR A 339 -5.60 -3.48 -7.18
N VAL A 340 -4.55 -2.72 -6.81
CA VAL A 340 -3.73 -1.97 -7.77
C VAL A 340 -3.08 -2.91 -8.79
N ALA A 341 -2.57 -4.06 -8.35
CA ALA A 341 -2.00 -5.06 -9.25
C ALA A 341 -3.02 -5.55 -10.29
N SER A 342 -4.26 -5.81 -9.87
CA SER A 342 -5.36 -6.18 -10.75
C SER A 342 -5.67 -5.09 -11.77
N ARG A 343 -5.78 -3.83 -11.32
CA ARG A 343 -6.06 -2.69 -12.19
C ARG A 343 -4.95 -2.48 -13.22
N ILE A 344 -3.68 -2.60 -12.83
CA ILE A 344 -2.55 -2.55 -13.78
C ILE A 344 -2.70 -3.63 -14.86
N ALA A 345 -3.04 -4.87 -14.48
CA ALA A 345 -3.22 -5.97 -15.42
C ALA A 345 -4.36 -5.70 -16.41
N ASP A 346 -5.51 -5.23 -15.91
CA ASP A 346 -6.69 -4.87 -16.71
C ASP A 346 -6.36 -3.75 -17.70
N THR A 347 -5.63 -2.72 -17.27
CA THR A 347 -5.29 -1.54 -18.09
C THR A 347 -4.20 -1.83 -19.14
N CYS A 348 -3.20 -2.66 -18.83
CA CYS A 348 -2.07 -2.88 -19.73
C CYS A 348 -2.37 -3.85 -20.88
N GLY A 349 -3.21 -4.86 -20.64
CA GLY A 349 -3.45 -5.96 -21.58
C GLY A 349 -2.22 -6.85 -21.85
N ASN A 350 -2.43 -7.99 -22.52
CA ASN A 350 -1.39 -9.02 -22.71
C ASN A 350 -0.11 -8.50 -23.37
N ASP A 351 -0.25 -7.76 -24.47
CA ASP A 351 0.89 -7.36 -25.29
C ASP A 351 1.86 -6.46 -24.51
N THR A 352 1.31 -5.53 -23.72
CA THR A 352 2.10 -4.61 -22.89
C THR A 352 2.80 -5.34 -21.75
N ILE A 353 2.10 -6.28 -21.09
CA ILE A 353 2.66 -7.11 -20.03
C ILE A 353 3.79 -7.98 -20.60
N MET A 354 3.57 -8.65 -21.75
CA MET A 354 4.56 -9.48 -22.43
C MET A 354 5.79 -8.71 -22.88
N ARG A 355 5.59 -7.54 -23.53
CA ARG A 355 6.71 -6.68 -23.96
C ARG A 355 7.54 -6.23 -22.77
N SER A 356 6.87 -5.86 -21.68
CA SER A 356 7.55 -5.41 -20.46
C SER A 356 8.25 -6.55 -19.73
N TRP A 357 7.68 -7.76 -19.73
CA TRP A 357 8.32 -8.95 -19.20
C TRP A 357 9.58 -9.32 -19.99
N ARG A 358 9.53 -9.30 -21.33
CA ARG A 358 10.71 -9.52 -22.20
C ARG A 358 11.82 -8.51 -21.94
N LEU A 359 11.47 -7.22 -21.80
CA LEU A 359 12.44 -6.19 -21.46
C LEU A 359 13.04 -6.44 -20.06
N ALA A 360 12.22 -6.77 -19.08
CA ALA A 360 12.69 -7.00 -17.72
C ALA A 360 13.58 -8.27 -17.60
N SER A 361 13.27 -9.33 -18.33
CA SER A 361 14.07 -10.57 -18.36
C SER A 361 15.40 -10.40 -19.09
N MET A 362 15.48 -9.52 -20.10
CA MET A 362 16.73 -9.18 -20.79
C MET A 362 17.73 -8.42 -19.90
N PHE A 363 17.25 -7.52 -19.03
CA PHE A 363 18.13 -6.70 -18.19
C PHE A 363 18.35 -7.28 -16.78
N HIS A 364 17.45 -8.14 -16.28
CA HIS A 364 17.51 -8.71 -14.93
C HIS A 364 16.97 -10.17 -14.88
N PRO A 365 17.80 -11.20 -15.08
CA PRO A 365 17.35 -12.60 -15.18
C PRO A 365 16.78 -13.20 -13.89
N THR A 366 16.91 -12.54 -12.74
CA THR A 366 16.42 -13.03 -11.42
C THR A 366 15.16 -12.29 -10.95
N LEU A 367 14.22 -12.05 -11.85
CA LEU A 367 13.07 -11.21 -11.59
C LEU A 367 11.97 -11.98 -10.83
N HIS A 368 11.88 -11.80 -9.51
CA HIS A 368 10.76 -12.27 -8.68
C HIS A 368 9.41 -11.59 -9.03
N LEU A 369 9.40 -10.61 -9.93
CA LEU A 369 8.18 -10.19 -10.63
C LEU A 369 7.61 -11.30 -11.50
N ASN A 370 8.32 -12.40 -11.78
CA ASN A 370 7.76 -13.53 -12.53
C ASN A 370 6.44 -14.01 -11.92
N GLY A 371 6.27 -14.01 -10.60
CA GLY A 371 4.98 -14.37 -9.98
C GLY A 371 3.86 -13.39 -10.33
N TYR A 372 4.08 -12.09 -10.10
CA TYR A 372 3.09 -11.04 -10.40
C TYR A 372 2.85 -10.87 -11.91
N LEU A 373 3.90 -10.84 -12.74
CA LEU A 373 3.82 -10.73 -14.19
C LEU A 373 3.18 -11.97 -14.81
N PHE A 374 3.48 -13.17 -14.29
CA PHE A 374 2.81 -14.40 -14.72
C PHE A 374 1.33 -14.33 -14.39
N GLU A 375 0.97 -13.95 -13.17
CA GLU A 375 -0.42 -13.81 -12.76
C GLU A 375 -1.17 -12.74 -13.59
N TRP A 376 -0.55 -11.58 -13.79
CA TRP A 376 -1.10 -10.51 -14.65
C TRP A 376 -1.30 -10.98 -16.07
N LEU A 377 -0.29 -11.63 -16.63
CA LEU A 377 -0.34 -12.20 -17.97
C LEU A 377 -1.42 -13.27 -18.06
N PHE A 378 -1.51 -14.15 -17.06
CA PHE A 378 -2.50 -15.21 -17.00
C PHE A 378 -3.91 -14.62 -17.00
N PHE A 379 -4.21 -13.66 -16.12
CA PHE A 379 -5.55 -13.05 -16.05
C PHE A 379 -5.88 -12.20 -17.27
N ALA A 380 -4.92 -11.42 -17.78
CA ALA A 380 -5.11 -10.69 -19.03
C ALA A 380 -5.33 -11.66 -20.21
N SER A 381 -4.67 -12.83 -20.19
CA SER A 381 -4.80 -13.86 -21.24
C SER A 381 -6.11 -14.60 -21.18
N VAL A 382 -6.62 -14.86 -19.97
CA VAL A 382 -7.96 -15.43 -19.77
C VAL A 382 -9.05 -14.48 -20.28
N ALA A 383 -8.96 -13.20 -19.92
CA ALA A 383 -9.94 -12.19 -20.35
C ALA A 383 -9.99 -11.98 -21.88
N SER A 384 -8.89 -12.30 -22.58
CA SER A 384 -8.73 -12.13 -24.03
C SER A 384 -8.79 -13.44 -24.84
N HIS A 385 -9.19 -14.56 -24.22
CA HIS A 385 -9.28 -15.87 -24.88
C HIS A 385 -7.95 -16.38 -25.46
N ALA A 386 -6.82 -15.98 -24.86
CA ALA A 386 -5.47 -16.25 -25.37
C ALA A 386 -4.79 -17.47 -24.72
N VAL A 387 -5.41 -18.09 -23.70
CA VAL A 387 -4.80 -19.22 -22.98
C VAL A 387 -5.19 -20.55 -23.63
N LYS A 388 -4.16 -21.29 -24.06
CA LYS A 388 -4.28 -22.65 -24.62
C LYS A 388 -3.83 -23.66 -23.57
N LEU A 389 -4.64 -24.68 -23.32
CA LEU A 389 -4.26 -25.83 -22.53
C LEU A 389 -3.58 -26.85 -23.43
N TYR A 390 -2.35 -27.24 -23.08
CA TYR A 390 -1.60 -28.27 -23.78
C TYR A 390 -1.61 -29.55 -22.94
N GLY A 391 -1.93 -30.68 -23.57
CA GLY A 391 -1.71 -32.01 -23.01
C GLY A 391 -0.42 -32.61 -23.55
N ASP A 392 -0.14 -33.87 -23.20
CA ASP A 392 1.07 -34.60 -23.61
C ASP A 392 1.27 -34.70 -25.13
N LYS A 393 0.28 -34.30 -25.95
CA LYS A 393 0.27 -34.44 -27.42
C LYS A 393 -0.50 -33.31 -28.14
N ASP A 394 -0.17 -32.03 -27.88
CA ASP A 394 -0.72 -30.79 -28.48
C ASP A 394 -1.79 -30.05 -27.66
N VAL A 395 -2.29 -28.93 -28.21
CA VAL A 395 -3.37 -28.11 -27.63
C VAL A 395 -4.63 -28.96 -27.49
N VAL A 396 -5.06 -29.19 -26.26
CA VAL A 396 -6.26 -29.95 -25.94
C VAL A 396 -7.47 -29.03 -25.86
N ASP A 397 -7.30 -27.77 -25.46
CA ASP A 397 -8.42 -26.84 -25.28
C ASP A 397 -7.98 -25.35 -25.31
N ILE A 398 -8.91 -24.44 -25.59
CA ILE A 398 -8.72 -22.99 -25.46
C ILE A 398 -9.67 -22.49 -24.38
N LEU A 399 -9.12 -21.91 -23.31
CA LEU A 399 -9.92 -21.48 -22.17
C LEU A 399 -10.95 -20.42 -22.61
N PRO A 400 -12.25 -20.59 -22.35
CA PRO A 400 -13.28 -19.68 -22.81
C PRO A 400 -13.07 -18.26 -22.27
N GLN A 401 -13.47 -17.25 -23.06
CA GLN A 401 -13.52 -15.87 -22.57
C GLN A 401 -14.47 -15.81 -21.37
N ALA A 402 -13.94 -15.28 -20.28
CA ALA A 402 -14.60 -15.40 -18.99
C ALA A 402 -14.11 -14.31 -18.04
N ASN A 403 -15.03 -13.77 -17.24
CA ASN A 403 -14.69 -12.83 -16.18
C ASN A 403 -13.89 -13.57 -15.09
N VAL A 404 -12.83 -12.93 -14.60
CA VAL A 404 -12.03 -13.43 -13.47
C VAL A 404 -12.54 -12.78 -12.20
N LEU A 405 -12.99 -13.60 -11.25
CA LEU A 405 -13.53 -13.15 -9.99
C LEU A 405 -12.67 -13.63 -8.80
N PRO A 406 -12.48 -12.81 -7.75
CA PRO A 406 -11.75 -13.21 -6.54
C PRO A 406 -12.61 -14.09 -5.62
N PHE A 407 -12.06 -15.18 -5.06
CA PHE A 407 -12.77 -16.05 -4.11
C PHE A 407 -11.95 -16.44 -2.88
N ASP A 408 -12.61 -16.54 -1.71
CA ASP A 408 -12.01 -17.08 -0.49
C ASP A 408 -12.27 -18.57 -0.40
N ARG A 409 -11.21 -19.38 -0.38
CA ARG A 409 -11.31 -20.84 -0.19
C ARG A 409 -11.97 -21.26 1.11
N LYS A 410 -11.95 -20.41 2.14
CA LYS A 410 -12.56 -20.67 3.45
C LYS A 410 -14.08 -20.46 3.41
N LYS A 411 -14.59 -19.70 2.44
CA LYS A 411 -16.02 -19.49 2.25
C LYS A 411 -16.58 -20.55 1.29
N ARG A 412 -17.77 -21.08 1.61
CA ARG A 412 -18.42 -22.09 0.76
C ARG A 412 -18.98 -21.44 -0.49
N LEU A 413 -18.64 -21.98 -1.66
CA LEU A 413 -19.28 -21.61 -2.91
C LEU A 413 -20.77 -21.95 -2.86
N LYS A 414 -21.61 -21.11 -3.47
CA LYS A 414 -23.05 -21.36 -3.61
C LYS A 414 -23.23 -22.63 -4.43
N VAL A 415 -23.68 -23.70 -3.78
CA VAL A 415 -24.08 -24.94 -4.45
C VAL A 415 -25.59 -24.87 -4.59
N ASP A 416 -26.09 -24.98 -5.82
CA ASP A 416 -27.51 -25.25 -6.01
C ASP A 416 -27.82 -26.59 -5.33
N ASN A 417 -28.50 -26.52 -4.19
CA ASN A 417 -29.06 -27.69 -3.52
C ASN A 417 -30.20 -28.22 -4.40
N LYS A 418 -29.85 -28.95 -5.48
CA LYS A 418 -30.84 -29.71 -6.22
C LYS A 418 -31.48 -30.72 -5.26
N PRO A 419 -32.80 -30.92 -5.34
CA PRO A 419 -33.51 -31.84 -4.47
C PRO A 419 -32.89 -33.25 -4.55
N LEU A 420 -32.90 -33.96 -3.42
CA LEU A 420 -32.48 -35.35 -3.34
C LEU A 420 -33.30 -36.19 -4.33
N ILE A 421 -32.62 -36.94 -5.20
CA ILE A 421 -33.27 -37.77 -6.21
C ILE A 421 -33.59 -39.13 -5.56
N ARG A 422 -34.84 -39.59 -5.67
CA ARG A 422 -35.28 -40.87 -5.12
C ARG A 422 -34.91 -42.02 -6.05
N GLY A 423 -34.56 -43.17 -5.47
CA GLY A 423 -34.29 -44.37 -6.22
C GLY A 423 -34.19 -45.60 -5.31
N VAL A 424 -33.83 -46.73 -5.93
CA VAL A 424 -33.71 -48.03 -5.28
C VAL A 424 -32.34 -48.63 -5.58
N ILE A 425 -31.70 -49.21 -4.57
CA ILE A 425 -30.42 -49.91 -4.74
C ILE A 425 -30.67 -51.24 -5.45
N CYS A 426 -30.07 -51.41 -6.63
CA CYS A 426 -30.16 -52.65 -7.41
C CYS A 426 -28.98 -53.59 -7.18
N GLN A 427 -27.80 -53.05 -6.86
CA GLN A 427 -26.59 -53.86 -6.65
C GLN A 427 -25.58 -53.10 -5.79
N ARG A 428 -24.90 -53.80 -4.89
CA ARG A 428 -23.72 -53.28 -4.20
C ARG A 428 -22.45 -53.75 -4.92
N ARG A 429 -21.49 -52.85 -5.07
CA ARG A 429 -20.19 -53.16 -5.65
C ARG A 429 -19.11 -53.13 -4.57
N GLU A 430 -18.07 -53.94 -4.75
CA GLU A 430 -16.94 -54.05 -3.82
C GLU A 430 -16.08 -52.78 -3.78
N ASP A 431 -16.16 -51.93 -4.82
CA ASP A 431 -15.48 -50.64 -4.94
C ASP A 431 -16.08 -49.51 -4.06
N GLY A 432 -17.04 -49.83 -3.18
CA GLY A 432 -17.72 -48.87 -2.31
C GLY A 432 -18.81 -48.05 -3.00
N THR A 433 -19.24 -48.43 -4.20
CA THR A 433 -20.38 -47.84 -4.92
C THR A 433 -21.61 -48.75 -4.89
N CYS A 434 -22.79 -48.15 -5.10
CA CYS A 434 -24.06 -48.86 -5.25
C CYS A 434 -24.69 -48.48 -6.60
N ALA A 435 -25.20 -49.46 -7.33
CA ALA A 435 -26.01 -49.23 -8.51
C ALA A 435 -27.42 -48.83 -8.07
N VAL A 436 -27.84 -47.60 -8.38
CA VAL A 436 -29.14 -47.04 -8.01
C VAL A 436 -29.99 -46.84 -9.27
N ARG A 437 -31.23 -47.32 -9.24
CA ARG A 437 -32.24 -47.03 -10.25
C ARG A 437 -33.16 -45.92 -9.72
N TYR A 438 -33.26 -44.82 -10.47
CA TYR A 438 -34.02 -43.65 -10.03
C TYR A 438 -35.51 -43.76 -10.36
N ASP A 439 -36.35 -43.21 -9.48
CA ASP A 439 -37.79 -43.14 -9.70
C ASP A 439 -38.11 -42.20 -10.88
N GLY A 440 -38.97 -42.64 -11.81
CA GLY A 440 -39.47 -41.82 -12.93
C GLY A 440 -38.63 -41.83 -14.21
N TYR A 441 -37.50 -42.55 -14.25
CA TYR A 441 -36.74 -42.77 -15.49
C TYR A 441 -37.08 -44.15 -16.07
N THR A 442 -37.64 -44.18 -17.29
CA THR A 442 -38.07 -45.41 -17.98
C THR A 442 -36.94 -46.20 -18.65
N ASN A 443 -35.71 -45.66 -18.62
CA ASN A 443 -34.53 -46.36 -19.14
C ASN A 443 -33.92 -47.24 -18.04
N TRP A 444 -33.81 -48.54 -18.34
CA TRP A 444 -33.48 -49.65 -17.44
C TRP A 444 -32.08 -49.64 -16.79
N ASN A 445 -31.29 -48.59 -16.98
CA ASN A 445 -29.89 -48.59 -16.58
C ASN A 445 -29.71 -48.05 -15.16
N ALA A 446 -29.25 -48.91 -14.25
CA ALA A 446 -28.85 -48.50 -12.92
C ALA A 446 -27.55 -47.69 -12.97
N THR A 447 -27.50 -46.56 -12.27
CA THR A 447 -26.34 -45.66 -12.26
C THR A 447 -25.46 -46.00 -11.06
N SER A 448 -24.15 -46.10 -11.26
CA SER A 448 -23.21 -46.29 -10.15
C SER A 448 -23.06 -45.00 -9.33
N VAL A 449 -23.32 -45.09 -8.02
CA VAL A 449 -23.29 -43.96 -7.08
C VAL A 449 -22.42 -44.32 -5.87
N PRO A 450 -21.47 -43.46 -5.46
CA PRO A 450 -20.71 -43.68 -4.23
C PRO A 450 -21.61 -43.75 -3.00
N ALA A 451 -21.41 -44.74 -2.12
CA ALA A 451 -22.28 -44.96 -0.94
C ALA A 451 -22.40 -43.71 -0.04
N LYS A 452 -21.36 -42.87 0.03
CA LYS A 452 -21.36 -41.58 0.76
C LYS A 452 -22.38 -40.54 0.28
N ARG A 453 -23.01 -40.75 -0.89
CA ARG A 453 -24.02 -39.86 -1.48
C ARG A 453 -25.44 -40.39 -1.33
N ILE A 454 -25.61 -41.53 -0.68
CA ILE A 454 -26.87 -42.25 -0.56
C ILE A 454 -27.32 -42.18 0.89
N CYS A 455 -28.61 -41.94 1.13
CA CYS A 455 -29.23 -41.98 2.45
C CYS A 455 -30.54 -42.77 2.33
N LEU A 456 -30.96 -43.49 3.38
CA LEU A 456 -32.24 -44.19 3.37
C LEU A 456 -33.38 -43.17 3.28
N GLN A 457 -34.45 -43.49 2.55
CA GLN A 457 -35.57 -42.56 2.34
C GLN A 457 -36.26 -42.15 3.66
N ALA A 458 -36.16 -42.98 4.70
CA ALA A 458 -36.70 -42.74 6.04
C ALA A 458 -35.86 -41.77 6.89
N ASP A 459 -34.61 -41.48 6.50
CA ASP A 459 -33.74 -40.55 7.21
C ASP A 459 -33.66 -39.21 6.46
N ASP A 460 -34.05 -38.12 7.11
CA ASP A 460 -33.93 -36.76 6.56
C ASP A 460 -32.54 -36.14 6.72
N SER A 461 -31.60 -36.86 7.35
CA SER A 461 -30.20 -36.45 7.47
C SER A 461 -29.27 -37.51 6.89
N CYS A 462 -28.42 -37.09 5.93
CA CYS A 462 -27.39 -37.95 5.37
C CYS A 462 -26.19 -38.00 6.32
N SER A 463 -26.36 -38.64 7.47
CA SER A 463 -25.25 -38.98 8.36
C SER A 463 -24.59 -40.27 7.87
N SER A 464 -23.27 -40.36 8.04
CA SER A 464 -22.36 -41.34 7.46
C SER A 464 -22.58 -42.77 7.99
N GLN A 465 -23.73 -43.38 7.71
CA GLN A 465 -23.95 -44.81 7.93
C GLN A 465 -23.43 -45.60 6.72
N GLN A 466 -22.11 -45.66 6.56
CA GLN A 466 -21.44 -46.23 5.38
C GLN A 466 -21.58 -47.75 5.21
N LEU A 467 -22.38 -48.48 6.00
CA LEU A 467 -22.24 -49.94 6.10
C LEU A 467 -23.51 -50.80 6.06
N LYS A 468 -24.72 -50.26 5.85
CA LYS A 468 -25.95 -51.10 5.91
C LYS A 468 -26.98 -50.85 4.81
N PHE A 469 -26.54 -50.56 3.58
CA PHE A 469 -27.47 -50.57 2.45
C PHE A 469 -27.68 -52.00 1.92
N LYS A 470 -28.95 -52.40 1.78
CA LYS A 470 -29.38 -53.65 1.16
C LYS A 470 -29.92 -53.39 -0.24
N VAL A 471 -29.88 -54.43 -1.08
CA VAL A 471 -30.61 -54.43 -2.35
C VAL A 471 -32.11 -54.23 -2.04
N ASP A 472 -32.78 -53.44 -2.87
CA ASP A 472 -34.17 -53.00 -2.73
C ASP A 472 -34.45 -51.90 -1.68
N ASP A 473 -33.41 -51.40 -1.01
CA ASP A 473 -33.57 -50.23 -0.15
C ASP A 473 -33.97 -48.99 -0.97
N LYS A 474 -35.04 -48.32 -0.54
CA LYS A 474 -35.43 -47.01 -1.06
C LYS A 474 -34.52 -45.94 -0.49
N VAL A 475 -33.91 -45.17 -1.37
CA VAL A 475 -32.87 -44.22 -1.03
C VAL A 475 -33.10 -42.85 -1.65
N LYS A 476 -32.57 -41.84 -0.98
CA LYS A 476 -32.40 -40.48 -1.46
C LYS A 476 -30.93 -40.30 -1.83
N VAL A 477 -30.65 -39.90 -3.06
CA VAL A 477 -29.29 -39.65 -3.55
C VAL A 477 -29.03 -38.16 -3.62
N LYS A 478 -27.96 -37.69 -2.95
CA LYS A 478 -27.43 -36.35 -3.14
C LYS A 478 -26.99 -36.19 -4.59
N SER A 479 -27.58 -35.24 -5.29
CA SER A 479 -27.17 -34.83 -6.64
C SER A 479 -25.66 -34.55 -6.65
N LYS A 480 -25.02 -34.70 -7.82
CA LYS A 480 -23.60 -34.34 -7.95
C LYS A 480 -23.57 -32.84 -7.71
N LEU A 481 -22.69 -32.35 -6.83
CA LEU A 481 -22.45 -30.92 -6.69
C LEU A 481 -22.24 -30.38 -8.11
N GLN A 482 -23.21 -29.62 -8.61
CA GLN A 482 -23.09 -28.86 -9.82
C GLN A 482 -23.04 -27.42 -9.35
N VAL A 483 -21.83 -26.88 -9.28
CA VAL A 483 -21.68 -25.42 -9.33
C VAL A 483 -22.08 -25.06 -10.75
N ARG A 484 -23.19 -24.34 -10.92
CA ARG A 484 -23.59 -23.85 -12.24
C ARG A 484 -22.50 -22.85 -12.68
N GLY A 485 -21.69 -23.23 -13.67
CA GLY A 485 -20.70 -22.35 -14.24
C GLY A 485 -21.35 -21.39 -15.23
N ASP A 486 -21.15 -20.09 -15.06
CA ASP A 486 -21.42 -19.09 -16.11
C ASP A 486 -20.16 -18.84 -16.95
N ARG A 487 -19.25 -19.83 -17.07
CA ARG A 487 -17.88 -19.65 -17.59
C ARG A 487 -17.16 -18.52 -16.84
N LYS A 488 -16.94 -18.69 -15.54
CA LYS A 488 -16.23 -17.72 -14.68
C LYS A 488 -14.96 -18.36 -14.12
N TRP A 489 -13.87 -17.60 -14.06
CA TRP A 489 -12.63 -18.02 -13.43
C TRP A 489 -12.54 -17.49 -12.02
N LEU A 490 -12.11 -18.34 -11.09
CA LEU A 490 -11.92 -17.94 -9.70
C LEU A 490 -10.44 -17.87 -9.34
N ARG A 491 -10.00 -16.76 -8.74
CA ARG A 491 -8.63 -16.60 -8.18
C ARG A 491 -8.60 -16.54 -6.65
N PRO A 492 -7.69 -17.23 -5.95
CA PRO A 492 -7.67 -17.26 -4.49
C PRO A 492 -7.37 -15.88 -3.85
N ILE A 493 -8.12 -15.53 -2.80
CA ILE A 493 -7.87 -14.32 -1.98
C ILE A 493 -6.62 -14.47 -1.09
N ALA A 494 -6.10 -15.67 -0.83
CA ALA A 494 -4.85 -15.89 -0.09
C ALA A 494 -3.75 -16.48 -0.99
N TRP A 495 -2.60 -15.81 -1.05
CA TRP A 495 -1.45 -16.15 -1.91
C TRP A 495 -0.76 -17.44 -1.46
N ASN A 496 -0.31 -18.29 -2.39
CA ASN A 496 0.54 -19.48 -2.16
C ASN A 496 0.04 -20.51 -1.14
N GLN A 497 -1.24 -20.54 -0.79
CA GLN A 497 -1.77 -21.55 0.14
C GLN A 497 -2.74 -22.54 -0.51
N GLY A 498 -3.20 -22.30 -1.74
CA GLY A 498 -3.92 -23.29 -2.54
C GLY A 498 -2.95 -23.97 -3.48
N GLY A 499 -2.97 -25.30 -3.59
CA GLY A 499 -2.20 -26.03 -4.61
C GLY A 499 -2.66 -25.80 -6.06
N TYR A 500 -3.42 -24.71 -6.31
CA TYR A 500 -3.98 -24.31 -7.60
C TYR A 500 -4.05 -22.78 -7.65
N ASP A 501 -3.62 -22.19 -8.77
CA ASP A 501 -3.59 -20.72 -8.97
C ASP A 501 -4.92 -20.13 -9.47
N ALA A 502 -5.78 -20.95 -10.08
CA ALA A 502 -7.13 -20.58 -10.49
C ALA A 502 -8.03 -21.82 -10.65
N VAL A 503 -9.35 -21.62 -10.55
CA VAL A 503 -10.36 -22.68 -10.79
C VAL A 503 -11.39 -22.20 -11.81
N CYS A 504 -11.57 -22.97 -12.88
CA CYS A 504 -12.65 -22.76 -13.85
C CYS A 504 -13.85 -23.61 -13.48
N PHE A 505 -15.05 -23.02 -13.56
CA PHE A 505 -16.31 -23.74 -13.45
C PHE A 505 -16.98 -23.74 -14.82
N ASP A 506 -17.16 -24.93 -15.38
CA ASP A 506 -18.04 -25.23 -16.51
C ASP A 506 -19.20 -26.09 -16.03
#